data_AF-A0A9Q9BTX1-F1
#
_entry.id   AF-A0A9Q9BTX1-F1
#
_cell.length_a   1.000
_cell.length_b   1.000
_cell.length_c   1.000
_cell.angle_alpha   90.00
_cell.angle_beta   90.00
_cell.angle_gamma   90.00
#
_symmetry.space_group_name_H-M   'P 1'
#
loop_
_entity.id
_entity.type
_entity.pdbx_description
1 polymer ?
#
loop_
_entity_poly.entity_id
_entity_poly.type
_entity_poly.pdbx_seq_one_letter_code
_entity_poly.pdbx_strand_id
1 'polypeptide(L)'
;MDFIAQYQHDNQLLEQRYTSYKCPEINPYIASIVRRLDISSNIKKAVLAIDSSMRYADTITHSNKATALLTTDLLSALFYRYMAEPFNPEQFKLLTQAVKDQNIWKAQFKETGDLSLIARIETAFIAPFMSLDDTDVVTLIQQSSLNNLTK
;
A
#
# COMPACT_ATOMS: atom_id res chain seq x y z
N MET A 1 9.87 6.18 18.83
CA MET A 1 9.26 6.96 17.74
C MET A 1 8.08 6.14 17.21
N ASP A 2 6.92 6.77 16.98
CA ASP A 2 5.78 6.08 16.36
C ASP A 2 6.15 5.57 14.96
N PHE A 3 5.55 4.46 14.51
CA PHE A 3 5.91 3.83 13.25
C PHE A 3 5.64 4.74 12.03
N ILE A 4 4.59 5.56 12.08
CA ILE A 4 4.28 6.54 11.03
C ILE A 4 5.36 7.62 11.00
N ALA A 5 5.73 8.14 12.17
CA ALA A 5 6.80 9.14 12.26
C ALA A 5 8.12 8.57 11.71
N GLN A 6 8.46 7.32 12.02
CA GLN A 6 9.64 6.66 11.47
C GLN A 6 9.54 6.45 9.95
N TYR A 7 8.38 6.04 9.43
CA TYR A 7 8.17 5.92 7.99
C TYR A 7 8.33 7.26 7.27
N GLN A 8 7.77 8.34 7.84
CA GLN A 8 7.91 9.69 7.30
C GLN A 8 9.37 10.15 7.33
N HIS A 9 10.08 9.90 8.43
CA HIS A 9 11.50 10.23 8.55
C HIS A 9 12.35 9.49 7.52
N ASP A 10 12.14 8.19 7.36
CA ASP A 10 12.87 7.37 6.38
C ASP A 10 12.65 7.89 4.95
N ASN A 11 11.42 8.29 4.60
CA ASN A 11 11.13 8.89 3.30
C ASN A 11 11.69 10.31 3.15
N GLN A 12 11.70 11.12 4.21
CA GLN A 12 12.33 12.45 4.20
C GLN A 12 13.82 12.36 3.87
N LEU A 13 14.53 11.36 4.40
CA LEU A 13 15.94 11.13 4.06
C LEU A 13 16.12 10.80 2.58
N LEU A 14 15.19 10.03 1.99
CA LEU A 14 15.20 9.74 0.55
C LEU A 14 14.90 10.98 -0.29
N GLU A 15 13.93 11.80 0.10
CA GLU A 15 13.62 13.05 -0.61
C GLU A 15 14.76 14.07 -0.59
N GLN A 16 15.52 14.12 0.51
CA GLN A 16 16.73 14.94 0.61
C GLN A 16 17.83 14.45 -0.34
N ARG A 17 17.91 13.13 -0.55
CA ARG A 17 18.94 12.51 -1.39
C ARG A 17 18.58 12.50 -2.87
N TYR A 18 17.31 12.30 -3.20
CA TYR A 18 16.80 12.10 -4.54
C TYR A 18 15.72 13.15 -4.84
N THR A 19 16.10 14.24 -5.48
CA THR A 19 15.23 15.41 -5.69
C THR A 19 13.98 15.13 -6.52
N SER A 20 14.01 14.11 -7.37
CA SER A 20 12.86 13.65 -8.15
C SER A 20 11.90 12.78 -7.34
N TYR A 21 12.35 12.19 -6.24
CA TYR A 21 11.51 11.37 -5.39
C TYR A 21 10.64 12.26 -4.50
N LYS A 22 9.35 11.94 -4.46
CA LYS A 22 8.39 12.48 -3.50
C LYS A 22 7.55 11.34 -2.96
N CYS A 23 7.54 11.21 -1.64
CA CYS A 23 6.69 10.23 -0.98
C CYS A 23 5.23 10.66 -1.16
N PRO A 24 4.37 9.80 -1.72
CA PRO A 24 2.94 10.09 -1.78
C PRO A 24 2.36 10.14 -0.36
N GLU A 25 1.21 10.80 -0.24
CA GLU A 25 0.47 10.84 1.02
C GLU A 25 -0.02 9.44 1.41
N ILE A 26 0.11 9.11 2.70
CA ILE A 26 -0.40 7.85 3.24
C ILE A 26 -1.93 7.90 3.24
N ASN A 27 -2.57 6.82 2.79
CA ASN A 27 -4.01 6.68 2.94
C ASN A 27 -4.41 6.72 4.43
N PRO A 28 -5.22 7.69 4.87
CA PRO A 28 -5.53 7.87 6.29
C PRO A 28 -6.31 6.71 6.90
N TYR A 29 -7.15 6.02 6.13
CA TYR A 29 -7.89 4.83 6.58
C TYR A 29 -6.94 3.64 6.77
N ILE A 30 -5.99 3.45 5.86
CA ILE A 30 -4.95 2.42 6.02
C ILE A 30 -4.10 2.73 7.25
N ALA A 31 -3.70 3.99 7.45
CA ALA A 31 -2.94 4.40 8.63
C ALA A 31 -3.69 4.14 9.95
N SER A 32 -5.00 4.41 10.00
CA SER A 32 -5.81 4.15 11.21
C SER A 32 -5.92 2.66 11.51
N ILE A 33 -6.18 1.84 10.48
CA ILE A 33 -6.27 0.37 10.59
C ILE A 33 -4.93 -0.20 11.05
N VAL A 34 -3.84 0.13 10.36
CA VAL A 34 -2.50 -0.40 10.63
C VAL A 34 -2.02 -0.03 12.04
N ARG A 35 -2.41 1.14 12.57
CA ARG A 35 -2.09 1.52 13.95
C ARG A 35 -2.65 0.52 14.96
N ARG A 36 -3.86 -0.03 14.72
CA ARG A 36 -4.54 -0.98 15.60
C ARG A 36 -4.04 -2.43 15.49
N LEU A 37 -3.34 -2.78 14.41
CA LEU A 37 -2.88 -4.15 14.20
C LEU A 37 -1.83 -4.57 15.25
N ASP A 38 -1.94 -5.80 15.74
CA ASP A 38 -0.96 -6.41 16.64
C ASP A 38 0.17 -7.08 15.85
N ILE A 39 0.97 -6.24 15.19
CA ILE A 39 2.13 -6.62 14.38
C ILE A 39 3.29 -5.66 14.65
N SER A 40 4.51 -6.07 14.30
CA SER A 40 5.70 -5.26 14.56
C SER A 40 5.67 -3.94 13.80
N SER A 41 6.32 -2.91 14.34
CA SER A 41 6.40 -1.59 13.71
C SER A 41 6.98 -1.64 12.30
N ASN A 42 7.92 -2.56 12.02
CA ASN A 42 8.49 -2.70 10.70
C ASN A 42 7.49 -3.29 9.70
N ILE A 43 6.66 -4.27 10.11
CA ILE A 43 5.57 -4.76 9.24
C ILE A 43 4.52 -3.67 9.00
N LYS A 44 4.19 -2.87 10.02
CA LYS A 44 3.30 -1.70 9.84
C LYS A 44 3.84 -0.74 8.78
N LYS A 45 5.12 -0.38 8.84
CA LYS A 45 5.79 0.46 7.82
C LYS A 45 5.83 -0.22 6.45
N ALA A 46 6.01 -1.54 6.39
CA ALA A 46 5.98 -2.31 5.15
C ALA A 46 4.60 -2.21 4.48
N VAL A 47 3.51 -2.40 5.25
CA VAL A 47 2.13 -2.23 4.75
C VAL A 47 1.91 -0.81 4.23
N LEU A 48 2.34 0.23 4.94
CA LEU A 48 2.24 1.60 4.46
C LEU A 48 3.02 1.83 3.15
N ALA A 49 4.25 1.31 3.08
CA ALA A 49 5.10 1.47 1.90
C ALA A 49 4.48 0.84 0.65
N ILE A 50 4.00 -0.39 0.77
CA ILE A 50 3.47 -1.13 -0.38
C ILE A 50 2.07 -0.65 -0.78
N ASP A 51 1.19 -0.29 0.17
CA ASP A 51 -0.10 0.31 -0.15
C ASP A 51 0.10 1.65 -0.90
N SER A 52 0.98 2.50 -0.38
CA SER A 52 1.32 3.79 -1.01
C SER A 52 1.91 3.59 -2.41
N SER A 53 2.80 2.60 -2.59
CA SER A 53 3.36 2.23 -3.89
C SER A 53 2.25 1.87 -4.89
N MET A 54 1.38 0.93 -4.51
CA MET A 54 0.39 0.38 -5.42
C MET A 54 -0.72 1.37 -5.76
N ARG A 55 -1.09 2.28 -4.84
CA ARG A 55 -2.02 3.38 -5.13
C ARG A 55 -1.38 4.46 -6.01
N TYR A 56 -0.12 4.78 -5.75
CA TYR A 56 0.60 5.77 -6.57
C TYR A 56 0.82 5.28 -8.00
N ALA A 57 0.97 3.96 -8.21
CA ALA A 57 1.03 3.35 -9.53
C ALA A 57 -0.20 3.63 -10.40
N ASP A 58 -1.38 3.82 -9.80
CA ASP A 58 -2.61 4.15 -10.53
C ASP A 58 -2.63 5.60 -11.04
N THR A 59 -1.71 6.46 -10.55
CA THR A 59 -1.57 7.86 -10.96
C THR A 59 -0.56 8.07 -12.10
N ILE A 60 0.04 6.98 -12.59
CA ILE A 60 1.05 7.03 -13.64
C ILE A 60 0.39 7.40 -14.97
N THR A 61 0.91 8.45 -15.58
CA THR A 61 0.52 8.98 -16.89
C THR A 61 1.76 9.16 -17.75
N HIS A 62 1.58 9.47 -19.03
CA HIS A 62 2.72 9.73 -19.92
C HIS A 62 3.61 10.91 -19.44
N SER A 63 3.03 11.93 -18.80
CA SER A 63 3.76 13.14 -18.39
C SER A 63 4.58 12.96 -17.11
N ASN A 64 4.22 12.04 -16.21
CA ASN A 64 4.93 11.79 -14.96
C ASN A 64 5.66 10.43 -14.92
N LYS A 65 5.58 9.64 -16.00
CA LYS A 65 6.00 8.22 -16.06
C LYS A 65 7.36 7.93 -15.42
N ALA A 66 8.39 8.67 -15.81
CA ALA A 66 9.76 8.41 -15.36
C ALA A 66 9.89 8.55 -13.84
N THR A 67 9.36 9.63 -13.28
CA THR A 67 9.41 9.88 -11.84
C THR A 67 8.48 8.94 -11.08
N ALA A 68 7.26 8.76 -11.59
CA ALA A 68 6.25 8.01 -10.86
C ALA A 68 6.59 6.51 -10.74
N LEU A 69 7.12 5.89 -11.81
CA LEU A 69 7.60 4.51 -11.78
C LEU A 69 8.75 4.31 -10.78
N LEU A 70 9.72 5.23 -10.76
CA LEU A 70 10.84 5.12 -9.82
C LEU A 70 10.39 5.31 -8.37
N THR A 71 9.41 6.18 -8.12
CA THR A 71 8.79 6.33 -6.79
C THR A 71 8.10 5.05 -6.35
N THR A 72 7.32 4.39 -7.22
CA THR A 72 6.68 3.11 -6.87
C THR A 72 7.70 2.02 -6.61
N ASP A 73 8.75 1.93 -7.42
CA ASP A 73 9.80 0.92 -7.24
C ASP A 73 10.59 1.16 -5.94
N LEU A 74 10.87 2.42 -5.59
CA LEU A 74 11.56 2.76 -4.36
C LEU A 74 10.72 2.44 -3.12
N LEU A 75 9.41 2.71 -3.16
CA LEU A 75 8.47 2.32 -2.09
C LEU A 75 8.36 0.80 -1.96
N SER A 76 8.36 0.07 -3.08
CA SER A 76 8.40 -1.40 -3.08
C SER A 76 9.72 -1.93 -2.50
N ALA A 77 10.85 -1.28 -2.79
CA ALA A 77 12.14 -1.61 -2.18
C ALA A 77 12.15 -1.32 -0.67
N LEU A 78 11.54 -0.21 -0.23
CA LEU A 78 11.35 0.09 1.19
C LEU A 78 10.49 -0.96 1.90
N PHE A 79 9.44 -1.44 1.25
CA PHE A 79 8.64 -2.55 1.75
C PHE A 79 9.51 -3.79 2.04
N TYR A 80 10.34 -4.21 1.10
CA TYR A 80 11.28 -5.32 1.33
C TYR A 80 12.30 -5.03 2.43
N ARG A 81 12.85 -3.80 2.48
CA ARG A 81 13.77 -3.36 3.52
C ARG A 81 13.15 -3.48 4.91
N TYR A 82 11.90 -3.05 5.09
CA TYR A 82 11.21 -3.14 6.37
C TYR A 82 10.95 -4.58 6.80
N MET A 83 10.65 -5.49 5.87
CA MET A 83 10.41 -6.89 6.21
C MET A 83 11.69 -7.69 6.44
N ALA A 84 12.87 -7.15 6.11
CA ALA A 84 14.13 -7.84 6.27
C ALA A 84 14.59 -7.94 7.74
N GLU A 85 14.13 -7.04 8.61
CA GLU A 85 14.62 -6.97 10.00
C GLU A 85 13.49 -6.59 10.98
N PRO A 86 13.16 -7.43 11.98
CA PRO A 86 13.46 -8.85 12.02
C PRO A 86 12.74 -9.57 10.87
N PHE A 87 13.46 -10.47 10.20
CA PHE A 87 12.87 -11.25 9.12
C PHE A 87 11.83 -12.25 9.67
N ASN A 88 10.58 -12.09 9.26
CA ASN A 88 9.52 -13.07 9.49
C ASN A 88 9.11 -13.70 8.15
N PRO A 89 9.47 -14.96 7.87
CA PRO A 89 9.23 -15.58 6.57
C PRO A 89 7.74 -15.77 6.25
N GLU A 90 6.90 -15.99 7.26
CA GLU A 90 5.46 -16.16 7.08
C GLU A 90 4.80 -14.85 6.66
N GLN A 91 5.08 -13.77 7.39
CA GLN A 91 4.57 -12.43 7.06
C GLN A 91 5.12 -11.93 5.73
N PHE A 92 6.40 -12.20 5.43
CA PHE A 92 7.01 -11.88 4.15
C PHE A 92 6.29 -12.58 2.99
N LYS A 93 6.08 -13.90 3.09
CA LYS A 93 5.35 -14.67 2.08
C LYS A 93 3.92 -14.17 1.89
N LEU A 94 3.24 -13.88 2.99
CA LEU A 94 1.86 -13.43 3.00
C LEU A 94 1.70 -12.05 2.34
N LEU A 95 2.56 -11.09 2.67
CA LEU A 95 2.51 -9.77 2.06
C LEU A 95 2.99 -9.75 0.60
N THR A 96 4.01 -10.54 0.25
CA THR A 96 4.44 -10.65 -1.15
C THR A 96 3.41 -11.34 -2.04
N GLN A 97 2.70 -12.34 -1.49
CA GLN A 97 1.55 -12.94 -2.16
C GLN A 97 0.42 -11.92 -2.35
N ALA A 98 0.12 -11.10 -1.33
CA ALA A 98 -0.86 -10.02 -1.45
C ALA A 98 -0.50 -9.00 -2.56
N VAL A 99 0.78 -8.67 -2.75
CA VAL A 99 1.22 -7.81 -3.86
C VAL A 99 0.87 -8.43 -5.21
N LYS A 100 1.18 -9.72 -5.38
CA LYS A 100 0.86 -10.45 -6.61
C LYS A 100 -0.65 -10.45 -6.86
N ASP A 101 -1.43 -10.81 -5.84
CA ASP A 101 -2.87 -10.94 -5.97
C ASP A 101 -3.55 -9.60 -6.24
N GLN A 102 -3.12 -8.51 -5.58
CA GLN A 102 -3.64 -7.18 -5.86
C GLN A 102 -3.40 -6.75 -7.31
N ASN A 103 -2.21 -7.03 -7.87
CA ASN A 103 -1.93 -6.74 -9.27
C ASN A 103 -2.83 -7.53 -10.22
N ILE A 104 -3.06 -8.83 -9.94
CA ILE A 104 -3.98 -9.67 -10.71
C ILE A 104 -5.41 -9.12 -10.63
N TRP A 105 -5.90 -8.79 -9.44
CA TRP A 105 -7.26 -8.26 -9.27
C TRP A 105 -7.43 -6.90 -9.92
N LYS A 106 -6.43 -6.01 -9.84
CA LYS A 106 -6.46 -4.72 -10.55
C LYS A 106 -6.49 -4.90 -12.06
N ALA A 107 -5.70 -5.83 -12.61
CA ALA A 107 -5.73 -6.13 -14.04
C ALA A 107 -7.10 -6.67 -14.46
N GLN A 108 -7.63 -7.65 -13.72
CA GLN A 108 -8.96 -8.20 -13.97
C GLN A 108 -10.06 -7.14 -13.86
N PHE A 109 -10.02 -6.27 -12.85
CA PHE A 109 -10.98 -5.17 -12.69
C PHE A 109 -10.96 -4.21 -13.88
N LYS A 110 -9.78 -3.86 -14.39
CA LYS A 110 -9.65 -3.00 -15.58
C LYS A 110 -10.24 -3.65 -16.84
N GLU A 111 -10.18 -4.96 -16.94
CA GLU A 111 -10.74 -5.72 -18.08
C GLU A 111 -12.25 -5.94 -17.97
N THR A 112 -12.75 -6.25 -16.78
CA THR A 112 -14.13 -6.73 -16.60
C THR A 112 -15.08 -5.71 -15.96
N GLY A 113 -14.56 -4.73 -15.22
CA GLY A 113 -15.35 -3.83 -14.39
C GLY A 113 -16.04 -4.51 -13.20
N ASP A 114 -15.61 -5.72 -12.81
CA ASP A 114 -16.23 -6.50 -11.73
C ASP A 114 -16.06 -5.83 -10.36
N LEU A 115 -17.13 -5.18 -9.89
CA LEU A 115 -17.16 -4.46 -8.61
C LEU A 115 -16.89 -5.36 -7.39
N SER A 116 -17.07 -6.68 -7.49
CA SER A 116 -16.77 -7.60 -6.40
C SER A 116 -15.28 -7.65 -6.06
N LEU A 117 -14.42 -7.19 -6.98
CA LEU A 117 -12.97 -7.12 -6.78
C LEU A 117 -12.53 -5.92 -5.94
N ILE A 118 -13.35 -4.87 -5.80
CA ILE A 118 -12.97 -3.63 -5.11
C ILE A 118 -12.57 -3.92 -3.67
N ALA A 119 -13.36 -4.70 -2.93
CA ALA A 119 -13.03 -5.08 -1.57
C ALA A 119 -11.66 -5.75 -1.49
N ARG A 120 -11.39 -6.71 -2.40
CA ARG A 120 -10.11 -7.43 -2.43
C ARG A 120 -8.92 -6.52 -2.74
N ILE A 121 -9.09 -5.60 -3.69
CA ILE A 121 -8.05 -4.63 -4.10
C ILE A 121 -7.72 -3.68 -2.94
N GLU A 122 -8.74 -3.10 -2.32
CA GLU A 122 -8.58 -2.09 -1.27
C GLU A 122 -7.98 -2.67 0.01
N THR A 123 -8.33 -3.91 0.35
CA THR A 123 -7.90 -4.53 1.61
C THR A 123 -6.70 -5.45 1.47
N ALA A 124 -6.07 -5.54 0.29
CA ALA A 124 -5.05 -6.56 -0.01
C ALA A 124 -3.96 -6.70 1.07
N PHE A 125 -3.49 -5.58 1.62
CA PHE A 125 -2.38 -5.55 2.58
C PHE A 125 -2.81 -5.55 4.05
N ILE A 126 -4.11 -5.50 4.34
CA ILE A 126 -4.66 -5.46 5.71
C ILE A 126 -5.54 -6.67 6.03
N ALA A 127 -6.23 -7.25 5.03
CA ALA A 127 -7.05 -8.45 5.16
C ALA A 127 -6.33 -9.65 5.77
N PRO A 128 -5.00 -9.82 5.58
CA PRO A 128 -4.29 -10.89 6.28
C PRO A 128 -4.21 -10.73 7.80
N PHE A 129 -4.49 -9.54 8.33
CA PHE A 129 -4.35 -9.20 9.76
C PHE A 129 -5.65 -8.73 10.41
N MET A 130 -6.70 -8.49 9.64
CA MET A 130 -7.96 -7.91 10.12
C MET A 130 -9.14 -8.44 9.31
N SER A 131 -10.27 -8.67 9.99
CA SER A 131 -11.51 -9.10 9.35
C SER A 131 -12.05 -8.02 8.40
N LEU A 132 -12.67 -8.45 7.31
CA LEU A 132 -13.40 -7.55 6.40
C LEU A 132 -14.65 -6.95 7.02
N ASP A 133 -15.15 -7.53 8.13
CA ASP A 133 -16.29 -7.01 8.88
C ASP A 133 -15.90 -5.89 9.88
N ASP A 134 -14.61 -5.59 10.04
CA ASP A 134 -14.15 -4.48 10.89
C ASP A 134 -14.64 -3.14 10.31
N THR A 135 -15.15 -2.27 11.18
CA THR A 135 -15.81 -1.01 10.79
C THR A 135 -14.90 -0.08 9.98
N ASP A 136 -13.61 0.01 10.30
CA ASP A 136 -12.69 0.86 9.53
C ASP A 136 -12.40 0.25 8.16
N VAL A 137 -12.35 -1.09 8.08
CA VAL A 137 -12.14 -1.81 6.81
C VAL A 137 -13.33 -1.63 5.88
N VAL A 138 -14.55 -1.75 6.41
CA VAL A 138 -15.78 -1.45 5.66
C VAL A 138 -15.77 0.00 5.15
N THR A 139 -15.36 0.94 6.01
CA THR A 139 -15.24 2.36 5.64
C THR A 139 -14.23 2.57 4.52
N LEU A 140 -13.06 1.94 4.59
CA LEU A 140 -12.05 1.97 3.53
C LEU A 140 -12.62 1.53 2.18
N ILE A 141 -13.35 0.40 2.16
CA ILE A 141 -13.95 -0.15 0.92
C ILE A 141 -14.99 0.82 0.35
N GLN A 142 -15.84 1.39 1.20
CA GLN A 142 -16.87 2.35 0.78
C GLN A 142 -16.27 3.63 0.19
N GLN A 143 -15.12 4.07 0.71
CA GLN A 143 -14.41 5.27 0.26
C GLN A 143 -13.46 5.02 -0.93
N SER A 144 -13.47 3.81 -1.50
CA SER A 144 -12.66 3.49 -2.66
C SER A 144 -12.96 4.41 -3.83
N SER A 145 -11.91 4.95 -4.46
CA SER A 145 -12.03 5.70 -5.71
C SER A 145 -12.53 4.84 -6.88
N LEU A 146 -12.35 3.51 -6.80
CA LEU A 146 -12.80 2.57 -7.81
C LEU A 146 -14.34 2.50 -7.91
N ASN A 147 -15.05 2.84 -6.82
CA ASN A 147 -16.51 2.94 -6.82
C ASN A 147 -17.05 4.04 -7.75
N ASN A 148 -16.21 5.02 -8.12
CA ASN A 148 -16.61 6.16 -8.94
C ASN A 148 -16.24 6.01 -10.42
N LEU A 149 -15.49 4.97 -10.80
CA LEU A 149 -15.04 4.75 -12.19
C LEU A 149 -16.10 4.09 -13.08
N THR A 150 -17.26 3.70 -12.53
CA THR A 150 -18.37 3.05 -13.22
C THR A 150 -19.59 3.97 -13.45
N LYS A 151 -19.42 5.29 -13.32
CA LYS A 151 -20.45 6.29 -13.69
C LYS A 151 -20.16 6.96 -15.02
#